data_AF-A0A364V8B9-F1
#
_entry.id   AF-A0A364V8B9-F1
#
_cell.length_a   1.000
_cell.length_b   1.000
_cell.length_c   1.000
_cell.angle_alpha   90.00
_cell.angle_beta   90.00
_cell.angle_gamma   90.00
#
_symmetry.space_group_name_H-M   'P 1'
#
loop_
_entity.id
_entity.type
_entity.pdbx_description
1 polymer ?
#
loop_
_entity_poly.entity_id
_entity_poly.type
_entity_poly.pdbx_seq_one_letter_code
_entity_poly.pdbx_strand_id
1 'polypeptide(L)'
;MSSANPTPAAADPTSRFSRAEITSHLGSEEPTPSVASLVFEPDDLGPGFQRHLVEMGPDPDGETPVRLALIRYRPDESDRDFFYRPAVIFIHGMTDYFFHAHVAHELHARGYAVYGLDLRKCGRAWREGQTWHHVTDQALYDEDITIAGTLIAAAHGSVVVEGHSTGGLNVATWAGRLNAAAEAHPDGPEAQLQQHLRGVVLNSPWLGLQLDPVSAFVSTYIFPLLIKVFPDLGVPGGITPAYGRSLHISEHGEWDYDLRYKPLAPRPKKASWLVGVIRQQRGFMRHPMNTGVPTIMFTSERHHFAKHFSLTQLPPTLINRWAPQRAQSNMPSIESRRAATDGADLILKPKQMRARIGRLAPHAEIVVLKDALHDVFLSRRAVRDRAINELAEWLAQVAPAPHRPSVPQTSESCAPR
;
A
#
# COMPACT_ATOMS: atom_id res chain seq x y z
N MET A 1 -14.92 48.42 25.19
CA MET A 1 -15.06 46.96 25.02
C MET A 1 -14.73 46.65 23.56
N SER A 2 -13.52 46.17 23.29
CA SER A 2 -13.07 45.84 21.93
C SER A 2 -13.57 44.45 21.58
N SER A 3 -14.49 44.34 20.62
CA SER A 3 -14.91 43.05 20.08
C SER A 3 -13.77 42.46 19.25
N ALA A 4 -13.17 41.37 19.72
CA ALA A 4 -12.31 40.55 18.89
C ALA A 4 -13.16 39.95 17.77
N ASN A 5 -12.77 40.19 16.51
CA ASN A 5 -13.36 39.50 15.37
C ASN A 5 -13.16 37.99 15.54
N PRO A 6 -14.19 37.16 15.28
CA PRO A 6 -14.01 35.71 15.29
C PRO A 6 -13.00 35.32 14.20
N THR A 7 -11.99 34.57 14.60
CA THR A 7 -11.08 33.89 13.68
C THR A 7 -11.94 33.05 12.71
N PRO A 8 -11.77 33.16 11.38
CA PRO A 8 -12.53 32.33 10.45
C PRO A 8 -12.29 30.85 10.77
N ALA A 9 -13.36 30.07 10.86
CA ALA A 9 -13.28 28.63 11.06
C ALA A 9 -12.40 28.03 9.94
N ALA A 10 -11.42 27.22 10.31
CA ALA A 10 -10.61 26.49 9.34
C ALA A 10 -11.54 25.67 8.44
N ALA A 11 -11.35 25.74 7.13
CA ALA A 11 -12.16 24.99 6.19
C ALA A 11 -12.05 23.49 6.46
N ASP A 12 -13.17 22.76 6.37
CA ASP A 12 -13.23 21.33 6.67
C ASP A 12 -12.35 20.55 5.68
N PRO A 13 -11.30 19.84 6.14
CA PRO A 13 -10.43 19.04 5.29
C PRO A 13 -11.07 17.68 4.91
N THR A 14 -12.40 17.66 4.84
CA THR A 14 -13.21 16.49 4.57
C THR A 14 -14.14 16.76 3.40
N SER A 15 -14.19 15.81 2.48
CA SER A 15 -15.13 15.79 1.36
C SER A 15 -15.94 14.49 1.41
N ARG A 16 -17.03 14.42 0.64
CA ARG A 16 -17.79 13.18 0.44
C ARG A 16 -17.81 12.86 -1.05
N PHE A 17 -17.40 11.65 -1.40
CA PHE A 17 -17.45 11.15 -2.77
C PHE A 17 -17.84 9.68 -2.76
N SER A 18 -18.73 9.29 -3.67
CA SER A 18 -18.91 7.91 -4.09
C SER A 18 -18.11 7.61 -5.35
N ARG A 19 -17.84 6.32 -5.61
CA ARG A 19 -17.23 5.90 -6.87
C ARG A 19 -18.02 6.37 -8.09
N ALA A 20 -19.34 6.21 -8.07
CA ALA A 20 -20.20 6.53 -9.22
C ALA A 20 -20.17 8.03 -9.55
N GLU A 21 -20.23 8.89 -8.52
CA GLU A 21 -20.12 10.35 -8.70
C GLU A 21 -18.77 10.73 -9.27
N ILE A 22 -17.67 10.26 -8.68
CA ILE A 22 -16.36 10.76 -9.09
C ILE A 22 -15.97 10.30 -10.50
N THR A 23 -16.32 9.06 -10.87
CA THR A 23 -15.95 8.53 -12.18
C THR A 23 -16.83 9.08 -13.30
N SER A 24 -18.07 9.50 -13.04
CA SER A 24 -18.93 10.11 -14.08
C SER A 24 -18.45 11.50 -14.50
N HIS A 25 -17.66 12.17 -13.65
CA HIS A 25 -17.08 13.46 -13.97
C HIS A 25 -15.81 13.37 -14.83
N LEU A 26 -15.14 12.22 -14.92
CA LEU A 26 -14.00 12.03 -15.82
C LEU A 26 -14.50 12.02 -17.27
N GLY A 27 -14.10 13.02 -18.05
CA GLY A 27 -14.50 13.15 -19.46
C GLY A 27 -15.86 13.80 -19.68
N SER A 28 -16.51 14.34 -18.64
CA SER A 28 -17.69 15.20 -18.79
C SER A 28 -17.30 16.66 -19.03
N GLU A 29 -18.26 17.47 -19.49
CA GLU A 29 -18.06 18.93 -19.64
C GLU A 29 -18.07 19.66 -18.28
N GLU A 30 -18.52 19.01 -17.21
CA GLU A 30 -18.52 19.58 -15.87
C GLU A 30 -17.13 19.53 -15.24
N PRO A 31 -16.76 20.51 -14.38
CA PRO A 31 -15.48 20.47 -13.69
C PRO A 31 -15.34 19.20 -12.85
N THR A 32 -14.39 18.33 -13.20
CA THR A 32 -14.09 17.13 -12.42
C THR A 32 -13.54 17.53 -11.05
N PRO A 33 -14.14 17.07 -9.93
CA PRO A 33 -13.55 17.27 -8.62
C PRO A 33 -12.13 16.70 -8.61
N SER A 34 -11.18 17.46 -8.06
CA SER A 34 -9.77 17.06 -8.09
C SER A 34 -9.04 17.48 -6.83
N VAL A 35 -7.89 16.86 -6.58
CA VAL A 35 -7.02 17.21 -5.44
C VAL A 35 -6.48 18.65 -5.47
N ALA A 36 -6.64 19.38 -6.58
CA ALA A 36 -6.29 20.79 -6.67
C ALA A 36 -7.32 21.71 -5.97
N SER A 37 -8.59 21.28 -5.90
CA SER A 37 -9.67 22.05 -5.25
C SER A 37 -9.96 21.62 -3.81
N LEU A 38 -9.35 20.53 -3.34
CA LEU A 38 -9.56 20.03 -1.98
C LEU A 38 -8.76 20.85 -0.95
N VAL A 39 -9.34 21.02 0.24
CA VAL A 39 -8.67 21.63 1.39
C VAL A 39 -7.86 20.57 2.10
N PHE A 40 -6.54 20.74 2.14
CA PHE A 40 -5.65 19.86 2.90
C PHE A 40 -5.25 20.52 4.23
N GLU A 41 -5.14 19.73 5.28
CA GLU A 41 -4.58 20.16 6.58
C GLU A 41 -3.18 19.56 6.78
N PRO A 42 -2.32 20.13 7.65
CA PRO A 42 -1.02 19.53 7.98
C PRO A 42 -1.14 18.07 8.45
N ASP A 43 -0.16 17.25 8.10
CA ASP A 43 -0.09 15.84 8.49
C ASP A 43 1.03 15.54 9.51
N ASP A 44 0.84 14.46 10.27
CA ASP A 44 1.77 14.01 11.32
C ASP A 44 3.15 13.54 10.77
N LEU A 45 3.32 13.34 9.46
CA LEU A 45 4.63 13.05 8.84
C LEU A 45 5.59 14.26 8.83
N GLY A 46 5.11 15.45 9.18
CA GLY A 46 5.94 16.64 9.35
C GLY A 46 5.80 17.68 8.22
N PRO A 47 6.70 18.68 8.20
CA PRO A 47 6.58 19.84 7.32
C PRO A 47 6.43 19.47 5.84
N GLY A 48 5.46 20.10 5.16
CA GLY A 48 5.16 19.84 3.75
C GLY A 48 4.27 18.63 3.50
N PHE A 49 4.05 17.75 4.49
CA PHE A 49 3.00 16.74 4.40
C PHE A 49 1.66 17.32 4.81
N GLN A 50 0.64 16.97 4.04
CA GLN A 50 -0.72 17.40 4.27
C GLN A 50 -1.66 16.23 4.03
N ARG A 51 -2.82 16.22 4.69
CA ARG A 51 -3.85 15.20 4.53
C ARG A 51 -5.22 15.78 4.18
N HIS A 52 -6.03 14.98 3.51
CA HIS A 52 -7.44 15.21 3.25
C HIS A 52 -8.22 13.91 3.43
N LEU A 53 -9.41 13.98 4.01
CA LEU A 53 -10.28 12.82 4.25
C LEU A 53 -11.42 12.80 3.24
N VAL A 54 -11.72 11.62 2.69
CA VAL A 54 -12.86 11.43 1.80
C VAL A 54 -13.83 10.43 2.42
N GLU A 55 -15.00 10.92 2.84
CA GLU A 55 -16.10 10.11 3.34
C GLU A 55 -16.77 9.35 2.19
N MET A 56 -16.86 8.01 2.33
CA MET A 56 -17.43 7.13 1.30
C MET A 56 -18.79 6.57 1.71
N GLY A 57 -19.21 6.77 2.96
CA GLY A 57 -20.54 6.37 3.45
C GLY A 57 -20.52 5.04 4.22
N PRO A 58 -21.66 4.32 4.27
CA PRO A 58 -21.78 3.09 5.05
C PRO A 58 -20.72 2.05 4.69
N ASP A 59 -20.22 1.35 5.70
CA ASP A 59 -19.28 0.24 5.49
C ASP A 59 -20.00 -0.99 4.94
N PRO A 60 -19.54 -1.58 3.81
CA PRO A 60 -20.13 -2.81 3.28
C PRO A 60 -20.04 -4.01 4.24
N ASP A 61 -19.11 -4.00 5.20
CA ASP A 61 -19.02 -5.03 6.25
C ASP A 61 -19.90 -4.72 7.49
N GLY A 62 -20.67 -3.63 7.47
CA GLY A 62 -21.62 -3.27 8.53
C GLY A 62 -21.00 -2.59 9.75
N GLU A 63 -19.74 -2.14 9.69
CA GLU A 63 -19.11 -1.35 10.76
C GLU A 63 -19.38 0.16 10.59
N THR A 64 -18.75 0.99 11.42
CA THR A 64 -18.80 2.46 11.30
C THR A 64 -18.46 2.91 9.88
N PRO A 65 -19.18 3.92 9.32
CA PRO A 65 -18.94 4.46 7.98
C PRO A 65 -17.47 4.64 7.61
N VAL A 66 -17.15 4.26 6.38
CA VAL A 66 -15.79 4.23 5.85
C VAL A 66 -15.42 5.54 5.18
N ARG A 67 -14.12 5.84 5.24
CA ARG A 67 -13.46 6.94 4.56
C ARG A 67 -12.08 6.46 4.11
N LEU A 68 -11.45 7.17 3.19
CA LEU A 68 -10.03 7.05 2.87
C LEU A 68 -9.30 8.33 3.31
N ALA A 69 -7.98 8.27 3.43
CA ALA A 69 -7.16 9.45 3.64
C ALA A 69 -6.14 9.60 2.49
N LEU A 70 -6.14 10.79 1.87
CA LEU A 70 -5.13 11.22 0.91
C LEU A 70 -4.07 11.99 1.65
N ILE A 71 -2.82 11.54 1.57
CA ILE A 71 -1.65 12.24 2.09
C ILE A 71 -0.92 12.79 0.86
N ARG A 72 -0.49 14.05 0.87
CA ARG A 72 0.35 14.63 -0.19
C ARG A 72 1.59 15.27 0.40
N TYR A 73 2.70 15.19 -0.33
CA TYR A 73 3.90 15.98 -0.04
C TYR A 73 3.99 17.18 -0.97
N ARG A 74 3.73 18.37 -0.42
CA ARG A 74 3.79 19.67 -1.11
C ARG A 74 4.42 20.71 -0.18
N PRO A 75 5.77 20.79 -0.12
CA PRO A 75 6.48 21.66 0.81
C PRO A 75 6.35 23.15 0.50
N ASP A 76 6.09 23.50 -0.77
CA ASP A 76 5.80 24.86 -1.22
C ASP A 76 4.38 24.93 -1.79
N GLU A 77 3.46 25.54 -1.05
CA GLU A 77 2.08 25.72 -1.49
C GLU A 77 1.93 26.74 -2.62
N SER A 78 2.95 27.58 -2.84
CA SER A 78 2.97 28.53 -3.94
C SER A 78 3.44 27.92 -5.26
N ASP A 79 4.03 26.71 -5.22
CA ASP A 79 4.45 25.96 -6.40
C ASP A 79 3.22 25.58 -7.23
N ARG A 80 2.95 26.39 -8.26
CA ARG A 80 1.89 26.17 -9.24
C ARG A 80 2.24 25.04 -10.21
N ASP A 81 3.53 24.75 -10.38
CA ASP A 81 4.00 23.71 -11.30
C ASP A 81 3.74 22.30 -10.75
N PHE A 82 3.41 22.20 -9.46
CA PHE A 82 3.11 20.94 -8.78
C PHE A 82 2.07 20.08 -9.52
N PHE A 83 1.00 20.68 -10.07
CA PHE A 83 -0.07 19.96 -10.75
C PHE A 83 0.24 19.60 -12.22
N TYR A 84 1.36 20.08 -12.77
CA TYR A 84 1.83 19.64 -14.09
C TYR A 84 2.74 18.41 -14.01
N ARG A 85 2.98 17.90 -12.79
CA ARG A 85 3.83 16.73 -12.56
C ARG A 85 3.02 15.45 -12.70
N PRO A 86 3.61 14.37 -13.23
CA PRO A 86 3.02 13.05 -13.07
C PRO A 86 2.94 12.68 -11.59
N ALA A 87 1.82 12.10 -11.17
CA ALA A 87 1.58 11.72 -9.79
C ALA A 87 1.95 10.25 -9.52
N VAL A 88 2.52 9.99 -8.34
CA VAL A 88 2.81 8.64 -7.84
C VAL A 88 2.03 8.42 -6.54
N ILE A 89 1.16 7.42 -6.53
CA ILE A 89 0.29 7.07 -5.39
C ILE A 89 0.84 5.83 -4.71
N PHE A 90 1.19 5.93 -3.43
CA PHE A 90 1.68 4.80 -2.62
C PHE A 90 0.54 4.20 -1.80
N ILE A 91 0.38 2.88 -1.91
CA ILE A 91 -0.68 2.12 -1.23
C ILE A 91 -0.06 1.06 -0.32
N HIS A 92 -0.38 1.16 0.96
CA HIS A 92 0.23 0.37 2.01
C HIS A 92 -0.22 -1.11 2.00
N GLY A 93 0.50 -1.94 2.74
CA GLY A 93 0.19 -3.36 2.96
C GLY A 93 -0.77 -3.62 4.12
N MET A 94 -0.90 -4.89 4.53
CA MET A 94 -1.63 -5.25 5.74
C MET A 94 -0.93 -4.74 7.01
N THR A 95 -1.70 -4.22 7.97
CA THR A 95 -1.16 -3.70 9.25
C THR A 95 -0.11 -2.63 8.96
N ASP A 96 -0.52 -1.67 8.14
CA ASP A 96 0.36 -0.66 7.59
C ASP A 96 -0.41 0.61 7.24
N TYR A 97 0.34 1.66 6.93
CA TYR A 97 -0.17 2.95 6.47
C TYR A 97 0.94 3.67 5.69
N PHE A 98 0.65 4.78 5.02
CA PHE A 98 1.71 5.53 4.32
C PHE A 98 2.56 6.33 5.32
N PHE A 99 3.86 6.02 5.37
CA PHE A 99 4.88 6.76 6.15
C PHE A 99 6.24 6.90 5.44
N HIS A 100 6.31 6.61 4.14
CA HIS A 100 7.54 6.64 3.34
C HIS A 100 7.98 8.07 2.98
N ALA A 101 8.15 8.93 3.98
CA ALA A 101 8.49 10.33 3.81
C ALA A 101 9.78 10.53 2.99
N HIS A 102 10.79 9.68 3.22
CA HIS A 102 12.05 9.69 2.48
C HIS A 102 11.86 9.42 0.99
N VAL A 103 10.97 8.49 0.61
CA VAL A 103 10.67 8.22 -0.80
C VAL A 103 9.93 9.40 -1.42
N ALA A 104 8.99 9.99 -0.67
CA ALA A 104 8.25 11.16 -1.14
C ALA A 104 9.18 12.36 -1.40
N HIS A 105 10.16 12.60 -0.52
CA HIS A 105 11.15 13.65 -0.72
C HIS A 105 11.99 13.42 -1.99
N GLU A 106 12.52 12.21 -2.17
CA GLU A 106 13.36 11.86 -3.32
C GLU A 106 12.61 11.94 -4.65
N LEU A 107 11.38 11.41 -4.72
CA LEU A 107 10.57 11.49 -5.94
C LEU A 107 10.08 12.92 -6.22
N HIS A 108 9.73 13.68 -5.18
CA HIS A 108 9.38 15.09 -5.34
C HIS A 108 10.54 15.91 -5.90
N ALA A 109 11.76 15.68 -5.41
CA ALA A 109 12.97 16.31 -5.92
C ALA A 109 13.21 15.98 -7.41
N ARG A 110 12.75 14.82 -7.87
CA ARG A 110 12.81 14.37 -9.27
C ARG A 110 11.62 14.82 -10.13
N GLY A 111 10.76 15.68 -9.60
CA GLY A 111 9.66 16.29 -10.37
C GLY A 111 8.37 15.48 -10.40
N TYR A 112 8.16 14.54 -9.47
CA TYR A 112 6.90 13.84 -9.30
C TYR A 112 6.02 14.49 -8.22
N ALA A 113 4.70 14.39 -8.36
CA ALA A 113 3.77 14.70 -7.28
C ALA A 113 3.50 13.42 -6.48
N VAL A 114 3.82 13.41 -5.18
CA VAL A 114 3.74 12.17 -4.38
C VAL A 114 2.54 12.20 -3.45
N TYR A 115 1.78 11.12 -3.51
CA TYR A 115 0.62 10.88 -2.67
C TYR A 115 0.74 9.56 -1.92
N GLY A 116 0.28 9.52 -0.68
CA GLY A 116 -0.03 8.30 0.06
C GLY A 116 -1.53 8.11 0.12
N LEU A 117 -1.98 6.85 0.08
CA LEU A 117 -3.37 6.49 0.31
C LEU A 117 -3.47 5.54 1.51
N ASP A 118 -4.03 6.04 2.62
CA ASP A 118 -4.50 5.18 3.69
C ASP A 118 -5.90 4.68 3.31
N LEU A 119 -6.00 3.38 3.01
CA LEU A 119 -7.25 2.72 2.63
C LEU A 119 -8.25 2.71 3.79
N ARG A 120 -9.53 2.43 3.51
CA ARG A 120 -10.57 2.31 4.53
C ARG A 120 -10.14 1.48 5.73
N LYS A 121 -10.46 1.96 6.93
CA LYS A 121 -10.14 1.31 8.21
C LYS A 121 -8.63 1.12 8.48
N CYS A 122 -7.77 1.86 7.77
CA CYS A 122 -6.32 1.82 7.91
C CYS A 122 -5.76 3.21 8.25
N GLY A 123 -4.60 3.27 8.91
CA GLY A 123 -3.90 4.53 9.21
C GLY A 123 -4.81 5.66 9.72
N ARG A 124 -4.72 6.81 9.07
CA ARG A 124 -5.52 8.01 9.37
C ARG A 124 -7.01 7.85 9.04
N ALA A 125 -7.35 6.93 8.15
CA ALA A 125 -8.71 6.69 7.71
C ALA A 125 -9.54 5.89 8.73
N TRP A 126 -8.90 5.19 9.67
CA TRP A 126 -9.58 4.41 10.71
C TRP A 126 -10.43 5.28 11.66
N ARG A 127 -11.51 4.70 12.17
CA ARG A 127 -12.43 5.27 13.17
C ARG A 127 -12.85 4.24 14.22
N GLU A 128 -13.28 4.74 15.38
CA GLU A 128 -13.89 3.92 16.42
C GLU A 128 -15.10 3.13 15.87
N GLY A 129 -15.24 1.88 16.32
CA GLY A 129 -16.24 0.93 15.81
C GLY A 129 -15.82 0.16 14.55
N GLN A 130 -14.64 0.42 13.98
CA GLN A 130 -14.09 -0.34 12.85
C GLN A 130 -13.05 -1.38 13.31
N THR A 131 -13.06 -2.55 12.68
CA THR A 131 -11.97 -3.52 12.82
C THR A 131 -10.80 -3.09 11.92
N TRP A 132 -9.63 -2.88 12.51
CA TRP A 132 -8.41 -2.44 11.80
C TRP A 132 -8.08 -3.28 10.54
N HIS A 133 -8.05 -2.60 9.40
CA HIS A 133 -7.80 -3.13 8.05
C HIS A 133 -8.74 -4.27 7.60
N HIS A 134 -9.92 -4.41 8.21
CA HIS A 134 -10.85 -5.48 7.86
C HIS A 134 -11.68 -5.14 6.62
N VAL A 135 -11.62 -6.04 5.63
CA VAL A 135 -12.59 -6.13 4.54
C VAL A 135 -12.94 -7.59 4.32
N THR A 136 -14.21 -7.91 4.04
CA THR A 136 -14.61 -9.29 3.68
C THR A 136 -14.21 -9.66 2.25
N ASP A 137 -14.07 -8.66 1.38
CA ASP A 137 -13.58 -8.79 0.01
C ASP A 137 -12.51 -7.74 -0.27
N GLN A 138 -11.38 -8.16 -0.84
CA GLN A 138 -10.32 -7.22 -1.22
C GLN A 138 -10.76 -6.29 -2.37
N ALA A 139 -11.73 -6.71 -3.19
CA ALA A 139 -12.31 -5.86 -4.23
C ALA A 139 -13.05 -4.64 -3.67
N LEU A 140 -13.37 -4.60 -2.37
CA LEU A 140 -13.92 -3.39 -1.75
C LEU A 140 -12.93 -2.22 -1.81
N TYR A 141 -11.62 -2.49 -1.79
CA TYR A 141 -10.61 -1.43 -1.94
C TYR A 141 -10.57 -0.83 -3.36
N ASP A 142 -11.21 -1.44 -4.35
CA ASP A 142 -11.28 -0.87 -5.70
C ASP A 142 -11.97 0.49 -5.69
N GLU A 143 -12.97 0.67 -4.82
CA GLU A 143 -13.63 1.96 -4.65
C GLU A 143 -12.66 3.01 -4.11
N ASP A 144 -11.87 2.69 -3.08
CA ASP A 144 -10.88 3.60 -2.51
C ASP A 144 -9.85 4.04 -3.56
N ILE A 145 -9.29 3.06 -4.28
CA ILE A 145 -8.25 3.28 -5.28
C ILE A 145 -8.82 4.06 -6.47
N THR A 146 -10.05 3.76 -6.89
CA THR A 146 -10.72 4.47 -7.99
C THR A 146 -11.03 5.92 -7.60
N ILE A 147 -11.54 6.17 -6.39
CA ILE A 147 -11.81 7.54 -5.93
C ILE A 147 -10.53 8.36 -5.86
N ALA A 148 -9.51 7.83 -5.17
CA ALA A 148 -8.22 8.50 -5.05
C ALA A 148 -7.54 8.72 -6.42
N GLY A 149 -7.51 7.67 -7.25
CA GLY A 149 -6.94 7.69 -8.59
C GLY A 149 -7.59 8.72 -9.48
N THR A 150 -8.94 8.80 -9.48
CA THR A 150 -9.67 9.80 -10.25
C THR A 150 -9.41 11.22 -9.78
N LEU A 151 -9.50 11.49 -8.46
CA LEU A 151 -9.25 12.82 -7.91
C LEU A 151 -7.85 13.34 -8.24
N ILE A 152 -6.86 12.45 -8.23
CA ILE A 152 -5.46 12.77 -8.54
C ILE A 152 -5.26 12.89 -10.05
N ALA A 153 -5.82 11.99 -10.86
CA ALA A 153 -5.75 12.04 -12.32
C ALA A 153 -6.38 13.32 -12.88
N ALA A 154 -7.51 13.77 -12.32
CA ALA A 154 -8.16 15.00 -12.73
C ALA A 154 -7.28 16.26 -12.53
N ALA A 155 -6.34 16.23 -11.57
CA ALA A 155 -5.41 17.34 -11.34
C ALA A 155 -4.10 17.21 -12.12
N HIS A 156 -3.57 15.99 -12.26
CA HIS A 156 -2.20 15.74 -12.78
C HIS A 156 -2.16 15.16 -14.20
N GLY A 157 -3.27 14.63 -14.70
CA GLY A 157 -3.40 14.01 -16.03
C GLY A 157 -2.66 12.68 -16.22
N SER A 158 -1.73 12.31 -15.33
CA SER A 158 -1.00 11.03 -15.37
C SER A 158 -0.74 10.53 -13.96
N VAL A 159 -1.08 9.26 -13.72
CA VAL A 159 -0.91 8.60 -12.42
C VAL A 159 -0.16 7.29 -12.55
N VAL A 160 0.76 7.03 -11.63
CA VAL A 160 1.38 5.72 -11.39
C VAL A 160 0.96 5.27 -10.00
N VAL A 161 0.55 4.01 -9.87
CA VAL A 161 0.09 3.47 -8.57
C VAL A 161 1.08 2.42 -8.09
N GLU A 162 1.66 2.67 -6.92
CA GLU A 162 2.49 1.75 -6.16
C GLU A 162 1.64 1.01 -5.13
N GLY A 163 1.86 -0.29 -5.00
CA GLY A 163 1.24 -1.11 -3.96
C GLY A 163 2.24 -2.02 -3.26
N HIS A 164 2.34 -1.88 -1.94
CA HIS A 164 3.16 -2.73 -1.08
C HIS A 164 2.38 -3.94 -0.56
N SER A 165 2.96 -5.15 -0.63
CA SER A 165 2.42 -6.35 0.02
C SER A 165 0.97 -6.65 -0.37
N THR A 166 0.02 -6.68 0.57
CA THR A 166 -1.41 -6.79 0.26
C THR A 166 -1.92 -5.64 -0.62
N GLY A 167 -1.39 -4.42 -0.45
CA GLY A 167 -1.66 -3.31 -1.36
C GLY A 167 -1.24 -3.61 -2.79
N GLY A 168 -0.12 -4.32 -3.00
CA GLY A 168 0.30 -4.78 -4.31
C GLY A 168 -0.65 -5.81 -4.94
N LEU A 169 -1.24 -6.70 -4.14
CA LEU A 169 -2.32 -7.59 -4.60
C LEU A 169 -3.57 -6.78 -5.01
N ASN A 170 -3.95 -5.80 -4.19
CA ASN A 170 -5.11 -4.95 -4.43
C ASN A 170 -4.94 -4.13 -5.71
N VAL A 171 -3.84 -3.38 -5.82
CA VAL A 171 -3.49 -2.56 -7.00
C VAL A 171 -3.42 -3.39 -8.27
N ALA A 172 -2.70 -4.51 -8.27
CA ALA A 172 -2.53 -5.31 -9.49
C ALA A 172 -3.88 -5.87 -10.00
N THR A 173 -4.74 -6.33 -9.09
CA THR A 173 -6.04 -6.86 -9.49
C THR A 173 -7.07 -5.77 -9.79
N TRP A 174 -6.99 -4.61 -9.13
CA TRP A 174 -7.79 -3.42 -9.45
C TRP A 174 -7.45 -2.94 -10.86
N ALA A 175 -6.17 -2.74 -11.17
CA ALA A 175 -5.72 -2.36 -12.51
C ALA A 175 -6.12 -3.40 -13.56
N GLY A 176 -6.04 -4.70 -13.23
CA GLY A 176 -6.54 -5.77 -14.10
C GLY A 176 -8.04 -5.69 -14.40
N ARG A 177 -8.86 -5.39 -13.38
CA ARG A 177 -10.31 -5.17 -13.54
C ARG A 177 -10.63 -3.87 -14.27
N LEU A 178 -9.87 -2.81 -14.00
CA LEU A 178 -9.99 -1.51 -14.67
C LEU A 178 -9.71 -1.65 -16.16
N ASN A 179 -8.61 -2.32 -16.54
CA ASN A 179 -8.29 -2.61 -17.93
C ASN A 179 -9.38 -3.44 -18.63
N ALA A 180 -9.84 -4.52 -17.98
CA ALA A 180 -10.91 -5.34 -18.56
C ALA A 180 -12.23 -4.57 -18.73
N ALA A 181 -12.57 -3.69 -17.79
CA ALA A 181 -13.74 -2.82 -17.90
C ALA A 181 -13.58 -1.78 -19.02
N ALA A 182 -12.38 -1.20 -19.17
CA ALA A 182 -12.05 -0.27 -20.25
C ALA A 182 -12.13 -0.93 -21.63
N GLU A 183 -11.66 -2.18 -21.77
CA GLU A 183 -11.79 -2.95 -23.01
C GLU A 183 -13.26 -3.27 -23.35
N ALA A 184 -14.07 -3.59 -22.34
CA ALA A 184 -15.49 -3.89 -22.52
C ALA A 184 -16.33 -2.63 -22.83
N HIS A 185 -15.94 -1.49 -22.28
CA HIS A 185 -16.64 -0.21 -22.41
C HIS A 185 -15.64 0.93 -22.70
N PRO A 186 -15.16 1.08 -23.95
CA PRO A 186 -14.11 2.04 -24.30
C PRO A 186 -14.46 3.52 -24.07
N ASP A 187 -15.75 3.85 -24.09
CA ASP A 187 -16.26 5.21 -23.81
C ASP A 187 -16.73 5.36 -22.35
N GLY A 188 -16.55 4.33 -21.52
CA GLY A 188 -17.00 4.29 -20.15
C GLY A 188 -16.07 5.01 -19.17
N PRO A 189 -16.55 5.29 -17.95
CA PRO A 189 -15.77 5.99 -16.91
C PRO A 189 -14.46 5.27 -16.55
N GLU A 190 -14.47 3.93 -16.49
CA GLU A 190 -13.27 3.14 -16.26
C GLU A 190 -12.23 3.31 -17.36
N ALA A 191 -12.65 3.47 -18.63
CA ALA A 191 -11.73 3.70 -19.73
C ALA A 191 -11.02 5.05 -19.62
N GLN A 192 -11.73 6.08 -19.17
CA GLN A 192 -11.14 7.40 -18.91
C GLN A 192 -10.07 7.32 -17.83
N LEU A 193 -10.35 6.66 -16.70
CA LEU A 193 -9.35 6.48 -15.65
C LEU A 193 -8.17 5.62 -16.12
N GLN A 194 -8.42 4.57 -16.90
CA GLN A 194 -7.38 3.71 -17.46
C GLN A 194 -6.40 4.49 -18.37
N GLN A 195 -6.87 5.49 -19.12
CA GLN A 195 -6.02 6.35 -19.97
C GLN A 195 -5.04 7.20 -19.15
N HIS A 196 -5.41 7.56 -17.92
CA HIS A 196 -4.55 8.31 -17.01
C HIS A 196 -3.56 7.42 -16.26
N LEU A 197 -3.85 6.12 -16.11
CA LEU A 197 -2.94 5.17 -15.47
C LEU A 197 -1.75 4.88 -16.39
N ARG A 198 -0.56 5.37 -16.03
CA ARG A 198 0.68 5.21 -16.81
C ARG A 198 1.52 4.02 -16.41
N GLY A 199 1.32 3.49 -15.21
CA GLY A 199 2.05 2.32 -14.75
C GLY A 199 1.64 1.83 -13.38
N VAL A 200 2.06 0.60 -13.09
CA VAL A 200 1.86 -0.05 -11.78
C VAL A 200 3.22 -0.46 -11.20
N VAL A 201 3.46 -0.08 -9.95
CA VAL A 201 4.67 -0.47 -9.20
C VAL A 201 4.25 -1.44 -8.10
N LEU A 202 4.87 -2.60 -8.04
CA LEU A 202 4.56 -3.62 -7.04
C LEU A 202 5.75 -3.85 -6.12
N ASN A 203 5.62 -3.46 -4.86
CA ASN A 203 6.65 -3.67 -3.84
C ASN A 203 6.32 -4.93 -3.03
N SER A 204 7.05 -6.01 -3.30
CA SER A 204 6.85 -7.32 -2.67
C SER A 204 5.37 -7.75 -2.57
N PRO A 205 4.64 -7.83 -3.71
CA PRO A 205 3.20 -8.04 -3.72
C PRO A 205 2.78 -9.42 -3.16
N TRP A 206 1.73 -9.48 -2.36
CA TRP A 206 1.25 -10.73 -1.77
C TRP A 206 0.42 -11.59 -2.73
N LEU A 207 1.09 -12.18 -3.72
CA LEU A 207 0.47 -12.95 -4.79
C LEU A 207 0.18 -14.42 -4.43
N GLY A 208 0.51 -14.84 -3.21
CA GLY A 208 0.25 -16.21 -2.80
C GLY A 208 0.39 -16.50 -1.34
N LEU A 209 -0.41 -17.44 -0.84
CA LEU A 209 -0.24 -18.00 0.48
C LEU A 209 0.99 -18.90 0.59
N GLN A 210 1.61 -18.89 1.77
CA GLN A 210 2.70 -19.78 2.15
C GLN A 210 2.23 -20.91 3.10
N LEU A 211 0.99 -21.37 2.94
CA LEU A 211 0.41 -22.41 3.79
C LEU A 211 0.90 -23.81 3.40
N ASP A 212 1.03 -24.70 4.39
CA ASP A 212 1.15 -26.13 4.15
C ASP A 212 -0.16 -26.68 3.51
N PRO A 213 -0.12 -27.87 2.87
CA PRO A 213 -1.28 -28.39 2.13
C PRO A 213 -2.57 -28.53 2.97
N VAL A 214 -2.46 -28.86 4.26
CA VAL A 214 -3.62 -29.01 5.14
C VAL A 214 -4.19 -27.64 5.48
N SER A 215 -3.34 -26.70 5.88
CA SER A 215 -3.76 -25.32 6.13
C SER A 215 -4.37 -24.68 4.87
N ALA A 216 -3.78 -24.92 3.70
CA ALA A 216 -4.31 -24.47 2.42
C ALA A 216 -5.70 -25.06 2.13
N PHE A 217 -5.90 -26.36 2.39
CA PHE A 217 -7.21 -27.01 2.26
C PHE A 217 -8.25 -26.39 3.20
N VAL A 218 -7.93 -26.26 4.49
CA VAL A 218 -8.85 -25.69 5.49
C VAL A 218 -9.23 -24.25 5.15
N SER A 219 -8.24 -23.38 4.88
CA SER A 219 -8.51 -21.98 4.56
C SER A 219 -9.27 -21.81 3.23
N THR A 220 -9.12 -22.75 2.29
CA THR A 220 -9.79 -22.70 0.99
C THR A 220 -11.21 -23.25 1.02
N TYR A 221 -11.44 -24.36 1.70
CA TYR A 221 -12.69 -25.13 1.56
C TYR A 221 -13.56 -25.09 2.83
N ILE A 222 -12.94 -24.96 4.00
CA ILE A 222 -13.66 -25.04 5.29
C ILE A 222 -14.00 -23.63 5.79
N PHE A 223 -13.03 -22.70 5.82
CA PHE A 223 -13.28 -21.34 6.30
C PHE A 223 -14.42 -20.62 5.56
N PRO A 224 -14.57 -20.68 4.23
CA PRO A 224 -15.70 -20.04 3.55
C PRO A 224 -17.08 -20.54 3.97
N LEU A 225 -17.18 -21.77 4.50
CA LEU A 225 -18.42 -22.31 5.06
C LEU A 225 -18.62 -21.81 6.50
N LEU A 226 -17.55 -21.85 7.31
CA LEU A 226 -17.61 -21.44 8.72
C LEU A 226 -17.92 -19.95 8.87
N ILE A 227 -17.34 -19.06 8.06
CA ILE A 227 -17.54 -17.62 8.20
C ILE A 227 -18.96 -17.15 7.87
N LYS A 228 -19.77 -17.98 7.19
CA LYS A 228 -21.21 -17.70 6.96
C LYS A 228 -22.02 -17.81 8.24
N VAL A 229 -21.56 -18.62 9.19
CA VAL A 229 -22.21 -18.85 10.49
C VAL A 229 -21.50 -18.13 11.62
N PHE A 230 -20.17 -17.99 11.51
CA PHE A 230 -19.29 -17.35 12.49
C PHE A 230 -18.43 -16.25 11.84
N PRO A 231 -19.01 -15.07 11.52
CA PRO A 231 -18.33 -14.00 10.79
C PRO A 231 -17.14 -13.40 11.56
N ASP A 232 -17.16 -13.47 12.90
CA ASP A 232 -16.10 -12.94 13.78
C ASP A 232 -14.99 -13.96 14.09
N LEU A 233 -14.97 -15.10 13.42
CA LEU A 233 -13.91 -16.09 13.59
C LEU A 233 -12.55 -15.46 13.28
N GLY A 234 -11.60 -15.50 14.21
CA GLY A 234 -10.23 -15.03 14.02
C GLY A 234 -9.35 -16.02 13.23
N VAL A 235 -8.31 -15.51 12.57
CA VAL A 235 -7.24 -16.35 11.98
C VAL A 235 -6.32 -16.85 13.11
N PRO A 236 -6.14 -18.18 13.28
CA PRO A 236 -5.25 -18.73 14.29
C PRO A 236 -3.78 -18.29 14.09
N GLY A 237 -2.98 -18.28 15.17
CA GLY A 237 -1.51 -18.17 15.18
C GLY A 237 -0.86 -16.84 14.79
N GLY A 238 -1.62 -15.85 14.32
CA GLY A 238 -1.14 -14.48 14.12
C GLY A 238 0.05 -14.33 13.15
N ILE A 239 0.56 -13.11 13.02
CA ILE A 239 1.79 -12.82 12.26
C ILE A 239 2.90 -12.53 13.27
N THR A 240 4.12 -12.97 12.98
CA THR A 240 5.26 -12.75 13.88
C THR A 240 5.53 -11.25 14.07
N PRO A 241 5.72 -10.77 15.32
CA PRO A 241 6.14 -9.39 15.58
C PRO A 241 7.53 -9.03 15.06
N ALA A 242 8.31 -10.03 14.58
CA ALA A 242 9.69 -9.84 14.15
C ALA A 242 9.85 -8.72 13.11
N TYR A 243 8.89 -8.58 12.18
CA TYR A 243 8.96 -7.56 11.14
C TYR A 243 8.77 -6.14 11.69
N GLY A 244 7.79 -5.93 12.58
CA GLY A 244 7.61 -4.62 13.22
C GLY A 244 8.83 -4.22 14.04
N ARG A 245 9.41 -5.18 14.78
CA ARG A 245 10.63 -4.94 15.59
C ARG A 245 11.87 -4.68 14.75
N SER A 246 11.99 -5.26 13.56
CA SER A 246 13.12 -4.97 12.66
C SER A 246 13.05 -3.59 11.99
N LEU A 247 11.87 -2.95 11.97
CA LEU A 247 11.68 -1.66 11.31
C LEU A 247 11.74 -0.47 12.26
N HIS A 248 11.17 -0.59 13.46
CA HIS A 248 10.99 0.55 14.34
C HIS A 248 12.27 0.96 15.08
N ILE A 249 12.51 2.27 15.19
CA ILE A 249 13.59 2.89 15.99
C ILE A 249 13.62 2.41 17.44
N SER A 250 12.46 2.19 18.07
CA SER A 250 12.42 1.74 19.47
C SER A 250 12.91 0.30 19.69
N GLU A 251 13.27 -0.42 18.63
CA GLU A 251 13.64 -1.83 18.65
C GLU A 251 14.96 -2.08 17.90
N HIS A 252 14.92 -2.51 16.65
CA HIS A 252 16.11 -2.89 15.87
C HIS A 252 16.20 -2.17 14.52
N GLY A 253 15.25 -1.30 14.20
CA GLY A 253 15.22 -0.60 12.92
C GLY A 253 15.56 0.89 13.03
N GLU A 254 15.35 1.59 11.92
CA GLU A 254 15.70 3.01 11.75
C GLU A 254 14.48 3.91 11.49
N TRP A 255 13.27 3.33 11.45
CA TRP A 255 12.05 4.05 11.06
C TRP A 255 11.23 4.45 12.28
N ASP A 256 10.97 5.75 12.42
CA ASP A 256 10.07 6.31 13.44
C ASP A 256 8.69 6.50 12.84
N TYR A 257 7.79 5.55 13.12
CA TYR A 257 6.42 5.56 12.62
C TYR A 257 5.44 5.42 13.77
N ASP A 258 4.22 5.87 13.54
CA ASP A 258 3.20 5.90 14.58
C ASP A 258 2.69 4.50 14.92
N LEU A 259 3.01 4.05 16.13
CA LEU A 259 2.61 2.74 16.66
C LEU A 259 1.09 2.61 16.88
N ARG A 260 0.33 3.71 16.89
CA ARG A 260 -1.15 3.68 16.91
C ARG A 260 -1.68 3.07 15.62
N TYR A 261 -1.12 3.49 14.48
CA TYR A 261 -1.48 3.05 13.14
C TYR A 261 -0.80 1.71 12.77
N LYS A 262 0.48 1.56 13.12
CA LYS A 262 1.27 0.35 12.84
C LYS A 262 1.89 -0.20 14.13
N PRO A 263 1.18 -1.01 14.92
CA PRO A 263 1.75 -1.60 16.13
C PRO A 263 2.87 -2.59 15.80
N LEU A 264 3.85 -2.72 16.69
CA LEU A 264 4.96 -3.68 16.55
C LEU A 264 4.47 -5.13 16.46
N ALA A 265 3.46 -5.47 17.26
CA ALA A 265 2.74 -6.73 17.16
C ALA A 265 1.53 -6.53 16.22
N PRO A 266 1.40 -7.36 15.18
CA PRO A 266 0.36 -7.18 14.19
C PRO A 266 -1.03 -7.40 14.80
N ARG A 267 -1.98 -6.57 14.37
CA ARG A 267 -3.38 -6.66 14.82
C ARG A 267 -3.98 -8.02 14.41
N PRO A 268 -4.81 -8.66 15.25
CA PRO A 268 -5.56 -9.86 14.87
C PRO A 268 -6.39 -9.64 13.60
N LYS A 269 -6.55 -10.69 12.79
CA LYS A 269 -7.34 -10.65 11.55
C LYS A 269 -8.52 -11.60 11.65
N LYS A 270 -9.67 -11.17 11.12
CA LYS A 270 -10.83 -12.05 10.91
C LYS A 270 -10.55 -13.04 9.76
N ALA A 271 -11.07 -14.26 9.88
CA ALA A 271 -10.94 -15.31 8.88
C ALA A 271 -11.60 -14.93 7.56
N SER A 272 -12.68 -14.15 7.60
CA SER A 272 -13.35 -13.59 6.41
C SER A 272 -12.39 -12.74 5.56
N TRP A 273 -11.51 -11.95 6.17
CA TRP A 273 -10.49 -11.20 5.44
C TRP A 273 -9.49 -12.12 4.73
N LEU A 274 -9.01 -13.17 5.42
CA LEU A 274 -8.10 -14.15 4.81
C LEU A 274 -8.78 -14.90 3.65
N VAL A 275 -10.05 -15.27 3.81
CA VAL A 275 -10.84 -15.88 2.72
C VAL A 275 -10.98 -14.92 1.53
N GLY A 276 -11.18 -13.62 1.77
CA GLY A 276 -11.17 -12.59 0.73
C GLY A 276 -9.87 -12.56 -0.07
N VAL A 277 -8.72 -12.54 0.61
CA VAL A 277 -7.39 -12.61 -0.01
C VAL A 277 -7.22 -13.88 -0.85
N ILE A 278 -7.59 -15.04 -0.28
CA ILE A 278 -7.50 -16.34 -0.97
C ILE A 278 -8.36 -16.36 -2.23
N ARG A 279 -9.57 -15.81 -2.16
CA ARG A 279 -10.49 -15.73 -3.29
C ARG A 279 -9.88 -14.92 -4.44
N GLN A 280 -9.31 -13.75 -4.14
CA GLN A 280 -8.66 -12.90 -5.12
C GLN A 280 -7.43 -13.59 -5.74
N GLN A 281 -6.58 -14.22 -4.92
CA GLN A 281 -5.43 -14.98 -5.38
C GLN A 281 -5.81 -16.14 -6.30
N ARG A 282 -6.85 -16.91 -5.93
CA ARG A 282 -7.36 -17.99 -6.77
C ARG A 282 -8.01 -17.47 -8.05
N GLY A 283 -8.66 -16.31 -7.98
CA GLY A 283 -9.28 -15.62 -9.10
C GLY A 283 -8.30 -15.43 -10.24
N PHE A 284 -7.21 -14.69 -10.01
CA PHE A 284 -6.22 -14.44 -11.07
C PHE A 284 -5.40 -15.67 -11.47
N MET A 285 -5.23 -16.65 -10.58
CA MET A 285 -4.57 -17.90 -10.94
C MET A 285 -5.39 -18.75 -11.92
N ARG A 286 -6.73 -18.67 -11.84
CA ARG A 286 -7.66 -19.38 -12.74
C ARG A 286 -7.96 -18.58 -14.00
N HIS A 287 -8.17 -17.28 -13.83
CA HIS A 287 -8.50 -16.34 -14.90
C HIS A 287 -7.46 -15.22 -14.84
N PRO A 288 -6.32 -15.39 -15.55
CA PRO A 288 -5.28 -14.37 -15.60
C PRO A 288 -5.85 -13.02 -16.00
N MET A 289 -5.32 -11.97 -15.39
CA MET A 289 -5.62 -10.58 -15.71
C MET A 289 -4.42 -9.93 -16.38
N ASN A 290 -4.64 -8.76 -16.95
CA ASN A 290 -3.60 -7.89 -17.46
C ASN A 290 -3.85 -6.48 -16.92
N THR A 291 -2.87 -5.91 -16.24
CA THR A 291 -2.92 -4.52 -15.76
C THR A 291 -3.11 -3.50 -16.88
N GLY A 292 -2.78 -3.87 -18.13
CA GLY A 292 -2.96 -3.04 -19.31
C GLY A 292 -1.93 -1.91 -19.47
N VAL A 293 -1.01 -1.79 -18.52
CA VAL A 293 -0.01 -0.72 -18.43
C VAL A 293 1.35 -1.31 -18.04
N PRO A 294 2.47 -0.63 -18.35
CA PRO A 294 3.78 -1.00 -17.85
C PRO A 294 3.75 -1.31 -16.36
N THR A 295 4.35 -2.43 -15.96
CA THR A 295 4.34 -2.89 -14.57
C THR A 295 5.74 -3.29 -14.15
N ILE A 296 6.22 -2.76 -13.03
CA ILE A 296 7.51 -3.14 -12.43
C ILE A 296 7.27 -3.75 -11.04
N MET A 297 7.95 -4.86 -10.74
CA MET A 297 7.89 -5.52 -9.45
C MET A 297 9.26 -5.48 -8.77
N PHE A 298 9.31 -4.90 -7.57
CA PHE A 298 10.44 -4.97 -6.67
C PHE A 298 10.28 -6.14 -5.71
N THR A 299 11.37 -6.86 -5.47
CA THR A 299 11.36 -8.00 -4.56
C THR A 299 12.73 -8.24 -3.96
N SER A 300 12.78 -8.77 -2.74
CA SER A 300 14.03 -9.23 -2.15
C SER A 300 14.58 -10.48 -2.84
N GLU A 301 15.88 -10.69 -2.75
CA GLU A 301 16.51 -11.91 -3.29
C GLU A 301 16.12 -13.17 -2.49
N ARG A 302 16.08 -13.03 -1.16
CA ARG A 302 15.96 -14.12 -0.18
C ARG A 302 14.86 -13.85 0.83
N HIS A 303 14.37 -14.91 1.46
CA HIS A 303 13.39 -14.84 2.55
C HIS A 303 13.84 -15.65 3.76
N HIS A 304 13.35 -15.29 4.94
CA HIS A 304 13.62 -15.99 6.19
C HIS A 304 12.36 -16.08 7.06
N PHE A 305 11.78 -17.27 7.23
CA PHE A 305 10.62 -17.48 8.10
C PHE A 305 11.03 -17.92 9.51
N ALA A 306 10.55 -17.21 10.52
CA ALA A 306 10.65 -17.64 11.91
C ALA A 306 9.64 -18.77 12.22
N LYS A 307 9.94 -20.02 11.82
CA LYS A 307 9.12 -21.24 11.96
C LYS A 307 7.73 -21.19 11.30
N HIS A 308 7.27 -22.33 10.78
CA HIS A 308 6.03 -22.43 10.02
C HIS A 308 4.77 -22.20 10.88
N PHE A 309 3.86 -21.36 10.39
CA PHE A 309 2.47 -21.36 10.83
C PHE A 309 1.80 -22.67 10.36
N SER A 310 1.20 -23.42 11.28
CA SER A 310 0.42 -24.63 10.99
C SER A 310 -0.94 -24.52 11.66
N LEU A 311 -2.02 -24.68 10.89
CA LEU A 311 -3.38 -24.76 11.43
C LEU A 311 -3.62 -26.00 12.31
N THR A 312 -2.66 -26.93 12.39
CA THR A 312 -2.73 -28.09 13.30
C THR A 312 -2.47 -27.74 14.77
N GLN A 313 -2.09 -26.49 15.09
CA GLN A 313 -1.95 -26.02 16.48
C GLN A 313 -3.31 -25.62 17.08
N LEU A 314 -4.26 -26.55 17.07
CA LEU A 314 -5.49 -26.47 17.87
C LEU A 314 -5.15 -26.56 19.37
N PRO A 315 -6.02 -26.05 20.28
CA PRO A 315 -5.74 -26.03 21.71
C PRO A 315 -5.32 -27.42 22.25
N PRO A 316 -4.40 -27.49 23.23
CA PRO A 316 -3.85 -28.75 23.77
C PRO A 316 -4.89 -29.73 24.33
N THR A 317 -6.16 -29.31 24.42
CA THR A 317 -7.28 -30.12 24.90
C THR A 317 -7.71 -31.21 23.92
N LEU A 318 -7.24 -31.20 22.66
CA LEU A 318 -7.63 -32.19 21.64
C LEU A 318 -6.49 -33.09 21.14
N ILE A 319 -5.24 -32.85 21.52
CA ILE A 319 -4.10 -33.70 21.13
C ILE A 319 -3.17 -33.83 22.34
N ASN A 320 -3.46 -34.79 23.21
CA ASN A 320 -2.49 -35.25 24.19
C ASN A 320 -2.60 -36.75 24.44
N ARG A 321 -1.97 -37.52 23.56
CA ARG A 321 -1.27 -38.74 23.93
C ARG A 321 -0.26 -38.98 22.82
N TRP A 322 1.03 -39.01 23.18
CA TRP A 322 2.19 -39.30 22.32
C TRP A 322 2.80 -38.12 21.53
N ALA A 323 3.62 -37.32 22.20
CA ALA A 323 4.79 -36.68 21.57
C ALA A 323 5.94 -36.59 22.58
N PRO A 324 7.10 -37.23 22.35
CA PRO A 324 8.24 -37.13 23.24
C PRO A 324 8.94 -35.77 23.07
N GLN A 325 9.34 -35.17 24.20
CA GLN A 325 10.18 -33.98 24.24
C GLN A 325 11.49 -34.23 23.49
N ARG A 326 11.68 -33.59 22.33
CA ARG A 326 12.99 -33.45 21.70
C ARG A 326 13.71 -32.26 22.31
N ALA A 327 14.86 -32.55 22.91
CA ALA A 327 15.79 -31.59 23.49
C ALA A 327 16.20 -30.50 22.47
N GLN A 328 16.06 -29.25 22.89
CA GLN A 328 16.64 -28.09 22.21
C GLN A 328 18.12 -28.03 22.56
N SER A 329 18.99 -28.36 21.61
CA SER A 329 20.41 -28.02 21.67
C SER A 329 20.85 -27.53 20.29
N ASN A 330 21.67 -26.48 20.29
CA ASN A 330 22.14 -25.65 19.17
C ASN A 330 21.15 -24.59 18.67
N MET A 331 20.89 -23.61 19.54
CA MET A 331 20.30 -22.33 19.17
C MET A 331 21.41 -21.36 18.72
N PRO A 332 21.42 -20.86 17.47
CA PRO A 332 22.42 -19.89 17.01
C PRO A 332 22.41 -18.60 17.85
N SER A 333 23.57 -17.93 17.97
CA SER A 333 23.74 -16.70 18.77
C SER A 333 22.78 -15.58 18.31
N ILE A 334 22.47 -14.63 19.19
CA ILE A 334 21.58 -13.50 18.88
C ILE A 334 22.08 -12.70 17.66
N GLU A 335 23.40 -12.50 17.53
CA GLU A 335 24.02 -11.83 16.39
C GLU A 335 23.88 -12.61 15.08
N SER A 336 24.03 -13.94 15.11
CA SER A 336 23.84 -14.77 13.91
C SER A 336 22.37 -14.84 13.47
N ARG A 337 21.40 -14.67 14.38
CA ARG A 337 19.99 -14.49 14.03
C ARG A 337 19.71 -13.12 13.46
N ARG A 338 20.30 -12.06 14.02
CA ARG A 338 20.24 -10.69 13.48
C ARG A 338 20.77 -10.62 12.05
N ALA A 339 21.95 -11.16 11.80
CA ALA A 339 22.55 -11.21 10.45
C ALA A 339 21.74 -12.04 9.44
N ALA A 340 20.96 -13.03 9.89
CA ALA A 340 20.10 -13.85 9.04
C ALA A 340 18.74 -13.19 8.73
N THR A 341 18.26 -12.29 9.60
CA THR A 341 17.03 -11.50 9.39
C THR A 341 17.28 -10.16 8.69
N ASP A 342 18.50 -9.63 8.80
CA ASP A 342 18.89 -8.38 8.16
C ASP A 342 19.06 -8.59 6.65
N GLY A 343 18.14 -8.03 5.87
CA GLY A 343 18.16 -8.12 4.41
C GLY A 343 17.58 -9.42 3.85
N ALA A 344 16.48 -9.88 4.44
CA ALA A 344 15.63 -10.91 3.86
C ALA A 344 14.17 -10.51 4.03
N ASP A 345 13.30 -11.00 3.14
CA ASP A 345 11.86 -10.89 3.35
C ASP A 345 11.42 -11.85 4.47
N LEU A 346 10.87 -11.30 5.55
CA LEU A 346 10.40 -12.05 6.71
C LEU A 346 8.92 -12.45 6.60
N ILE A 347 8.23 -11.97 5.56
CA ILE A 347 6.78 -12.06 5.39
C ILE A 347 6.42 -12.96 4.20
N LEU A 348 7.06 -12.80 3.04
CA LEU A 348 6.70 -13.48 1.80
C LEU A 348 7.86 -14.27 1.17
N LYS A 349 7.52 -15.06 0.13
CA LYS A 349 8.47 -15.84 -0.68
C LYS A 349 8.72 -15.15 -2.03
N PRO A 350 9.91 -14.54 -2.27
CA PRO A 350 10.24 -13.92 -3.56
C PRO A 350 10.08 -14.83 -4.78
N LYS A 351 10.44 -16.11 -4.66
CA LYS A 351 10.24 -17.09 -5.74
C LYS A 351 8.77 -17.25 -6.12
N GLN A 352 7.85 -17.18 -5.15
CA GLN A 352 6.42 -17.28 -5.40
C GLN A 352 5.88 -16.03 -6.09
N MET A 353 6.32 -14.84 -5.66
CA MET A 353 5.93 -13.58 -6.29
C MET A 353 6.33 -13.56 -7.77
N ARG A 354 7.59 -13.88 -8.07
CA ARG A 354 8.13 -13.99 -9.43
C ARG A 354 7.41 -15.03 -10.29
N ALA A 355 7.03 -16.17 -9.72
CA ALA A 355 6.31 -17.21 -10.47
C ALA A 355 4.85 -16.85 -10.79
N ARG A 356 4.27 -15.87 -10.08
CA ARG A 356 2.84 -15.54 -10.18
C ARG A 356 2.58 -14.21 -10.87
N ILE A 357 3.53 -13.28 -10.90
CA ILE A 357 3.32 -11.94 -11.45
C ILE A 357 2.82 -11.95 -12.90
N GLY A 358 3.28 -12.88 -13.74
CA GLY A 358 2.82 -13.03 -15.12
C GLY A 358 1.33 -13.35 -15.29
N ARG A 359 0.61 -13.72 -14.21
CA ARG A 359 -0.85 -13.92 -14.21
C ARG A 359 -1.65 -12.63 -14.01
N LEU A 360 -0.98 -11.52 -13.69
CA LEU A 360 -1.56 -10.20 -13.47
C LEU A 360 -0.96 -9.15 -14.42
N ALA A 361 0.33 -9.29 -14.73
CA ALA A 361 1.07 -8.44 -15.64
C ALA A 361 2.05 -9.32 -16.45
N PRO A 362 1.65 -9.81 -17.64
CA PRO A 362 2.44 -10.76 -18.45
C PRO A 362 3.83 -10.26 -18.83
N HIS A 363 4.00 -8.94 -18.94
CA HIS A 363 5.25 -8.27 -19.33
C HIS A 363 5.90 -7.50 -18.18
N ALA A 364 5.63 -7.90 -16.93
CA ALA A 364 6.18 -7.19 -15.78
C ALA A 364 7.73 -7.24 -15.75
N GLU A 365 8.34 -6.09 -15.56
CA GLU A 365 9.76 -5.97 -15.22
C GLU A 365 9.96 -6.42 -13.77
N ILE A 366 11.07 -7.11 -13.48
CA ILE A 366 11.32 -7.64 -12.14
C ILE A 366 12.69 -7.19 -11.65
N VAL A 367 12.69 -6.33 -10.63
CA VAL A 367 13.90 -5.88 -9.94
C VAL A 367 14.10 -6.70 -8.68
N VAL A 368 15.16 -7.51 -8.67
CA VAL A 368 15.55 -8.30 -7.50
C VAL A 368 16.66 -7.56 -6.75
N LEU A 369 16.38 -7.20 -5.51
CA LEU A 369 17.29 -6.46 -4.66
C LEU A 369 17.92 -7.40 -3.62
N LYS A 370 19.25 -7.52 -3.69
CA LYS A 370 20.03 -8.20 -2.66
C LYS A 370 19.93 -7.44 -1.34
N ASP A 371 19.80 -8.19 -0.24
CA ASP A 371 19.69 -7.66 1.13
C ASP A 371 18.48 -6.73 1.36
N ALA A 372 17.45 -6.82 0.51
CA ALA A 372 16.22 -6.06 0.70
C ALA A 372 15.31 -6.71 1.76
N LEU A 373 14.60 -5.85 2.49
CA LEU A 373 13.52 -6.26 3.38
C LEU A 373 12.26 -6.60 2.58
N HIS A 374 11.19 -6.95 3.31
CA HIS A 374 9.87 -7.15 2.70
C HIS A 374 9.39 -5.89 1.99
N ASP A 375 9.33 -4.75 2.68
CA ASP A 375 9.20 -3.46 2.02
C ASP A 375 10.59 -2.99 1.56
N VAL A 376 10.82 -2.98 0.24
CA VAL A 376 12.16 -2.69 -0.28
C VAL A 376 12.58 -1.24 0.00
N PHE A 377 11.63 -0.31 0.07
CA PHE A 377 11.91 1.10 0.33
C PHE A 377 12.23 1.39 1.79
N LEU A 378 11.90 0.47 2.70
CA LEU A 378 12.29 0.52 4.10
C LEU A 378 13.60 -0.23 4.39
N SER A 379 14.26 -0.74 3.35
CA SER A 379 15.56 -1.40 3.49
C SER A 379 16.65 -0.40 3.92
N ARG A 380 17.79 -0.96 4.37
CA ARG A 380 19.00 -0.17 4.67
C ARG A 380 19.35 0.77 3.53
N ARG A 381 19.93 1.92 3.86
CA ARG A 381 20.24 3.04 2.94
C ARG A 381 20.70 2.62 1.55
N ALA A 382 21.76 1.79 1.44
CA ALA A 382 22.29 1.37 0.15
C ALA A 382 21.26 0.62 -0.74
N VAL A 383 20.39 -0.19 -0.13
CA VAL A 383 19.36 -0.96 -0.86
C VAL A 383 18.18 -0.06 -1.21
N ARG A 384 17.72 0.79 -0.29
CA ARG A 384 16.62 1.73 -0.60
C ARG A 384 17.02 2.79 -1.62
N ASP A 385 18.25 3.31 -1.57
CA ASP A 385 18.76 4.30 -2.53
C ASP A 385 18.78 3.67 -3.94
N ARG A 386 19.21 2.40 -4.04
CA ARG A 386 19.11 1.64 -5.29
C ARG A 386 17.65 1.46 -5.73
N ALA A 387 16.75 1.03 -4.84
CA ALA A 387 15.34 0.84 -5.16
C ALA A 387 14.68 2.12 -5.69
N ILE A 388 14.95 3.27 -5.06
CA ILE A 388 14.44 4.58 -5.46
C ILE A 388 15.00 5.00 -6.81
N ASN A 389 16.28 4.73 -7.08
CA ASN A 389 16.88 5.03 -8.39
C ASN A 389 16.26 4.19 -9.50
N GLU A 390 16.14 2.88 -9.30
CA GLU A 390 15.52 1.96 -10.27
C GLU A 390 14.04 2.36 -10.52
N LEU A 391 13.32 2.75 -9.46
CA LEU A 391 11.96 3.28 -9.59
C LEU A 391 11.94 4.57 -10.41
N ALA A 392 12.82 5.53 -10.11
CA ALA A 392 12.85 6.81 -10.82
C ALA A 392 13.24 6.66 -12.30
N GLU A 393 14.19 5.78 -12.62
CA GLU A 393 14.58 5.46 -14.00
C GLU A 393 13.44 4.82 -14.77
N TRP A 394 12.67 3.95 -14.12
CA TRP A 394 11.46 3.37 -14.70
C TRP A 394 10.34 4.40 -14.88
N LEU A 395 10.10 5.25 -13.86
CA LEU A 395 9.11 6.33 -13.93
C LEU A 395 9.42 7.31 -15.06
N ALA A 396 10.70 7.64 -15.31
CA ALA A 396 11.11 8.52 -16.39
C ALA A 396 10.72 7.99 -17.78
N GLN A 397 10.54 6.68 -17.92
CA GLN A 397 10.13 6.05 -19.18
C GLN A 397 8.61 6.04 -19.36
N VAL A 398 7.86 5.79 -18.29
CA VAL A 398 6.39 5.58 -18.37
C VAL A 398 5.58 6.84 -18.09
N ALA A 399 6.12 7.74 -17.27
CA ALA A 399 5.49 8.99 -16.85
C ALA A 399 6.59 10.06 -16.68
N PRO A 400 7.14 10.59 -17.79
CA PRO A 400 8.25 11.54 -17.73
C PRO A 400 7.82 12.82 -17.01
N ALA A 401 8.57 13.20 -15.97
CA ALA A 401 8.37 14.48 -15.31
C ALA A 401 8.77 15.64 -16.25
N PRO A 402 8.05 16.77 -16.25
CA PRO A 402 8.44 17.93 -17.03
C PRO A 402 9.84 18.39 -16.61
N HIS A 403 10.71 18.68 -17.58
CA HIS A 403 12.05 19.19 -17.31
C HIS A 403 11.95 20.48 -16.50
N ARG A 404 12.39 20.46 -15.23
CA ARG A 404 12.69 21.69 -14.50
C ARG A 404 13.92 22.33 -15.16
N PRO A 405 13.87 23.57 -15.66
CA PRO A 405 15.10 24.29 -15.97
C PRO A 405 15.91 24.38 -14.67
N SER A 406 17.19 24.01 -14.74
CA SER A 406 18.10 24.13 -13.61
C SER A 406 18.10 25.59 -13.14
N VAL A 407 17.73 25.82 -11.88
CA VAL A 407 17.96 27.12 -11.24
C VAL A 407 19.46 27.39 -11.32
N PRO A 408 19.92 28.49 -11.95
CA PRO A 408 21.33 28.81 -11.97
C PRO A 408 21.79 28.94 -10.53
N GLN A 409 22.78 28.14 -10.13
CA GLN A 409 23.49 28.37 -8.88
C GLN A 409 24.15 29.73 -8.99
N THR A 410 23.59 30.73 -8.31
CA THR A 410 24.26 32.00 -8.08
C THR A 410 25.47 31.71 -7.22
N SER A 411 26.63 31.60 -7.87
CA SER A 411 27.92 31.63 -7.21
C SER A 411 28.15 33.04 -6.69
N GLU A 412 27.69 33.32 -5.47
CA GLU A 412 28.23 34.44 -4.72
C GLU A 412 29.67 34.09 -4.31
N SER A 413 30.61 34.44 -5.19
CA SER A 413 32.03 34.52 -4.83
C SER A 413 32.20 35.72 -3.91
N CYS A 414 32.18 35.49 -2.61
CA CYS A 414 32.69 36.46 -1.64
C CYS A 414 34.22 36.51 -1.79
N ALA A 415 34.73 37.56 -2.46
CA ALA A 415 36.15 37.88 -2.46
C ALA A 415 36.48 38.70 -1.21
N PRO A 416 37.49 38.35 -0.42
CA PRO A 416 37.90 39.14 0.74
C PRO A 416 38.65 40.40 0.27
N ARG A 417 38.34 41.54 0.89
CA ARG A 417 39.21 42.72 0.91
C ARG A 417 40.06 42.72 2.18
#